data_AF-A0A9E6RGY1-F1
#
_entry.id   AF-A0A9E6RGY1-F1
#
_cell.length_a   1.000
_cell.length_b   1.000
_cell.length_c   1.000
_cell.angle_alpha   90.00
_cell.angle_beta   90.00
_cell.angle_gamma   90.00
#
_symmetry.space_group_name_H-M   'P 1'
#
loop_
_entity.id
_entity.type
_entity.pdbx_description
1 polymer ?
#
loop_
_entity_poly.entity_id
_entity_poly.type
_entity_poly.pdbx_seq_one_letter_code
_entity_poly.pdbx_strand_id
1 'polypeptide(L)'
;MAFHVRDPETDRVVRALAAATGASLTETIRVACDAELQKLKLAESEEEKRAQMRAVRERLAQYPQDEGVALDKAFFDALNDE
;
A
#
# COMPACT_ATOMS: atom_id res chain seq x y z
N MET A 1 -3.14 21.08 -25.85
CA MET A 1 -2.81 22.14 -24.87
C MET A 1 -1.34 22.02 -24.51
N ALA A 2 -0.58 23.11 -24.55
CA ALA A 2 0.80 23.13 -24.09
C ALA A 2 0.82 23.34 -22.57
N PHE A 3 1.44 22.44 -21.84
CA PHE A 3 1.65 22.60 -20.41
C PHE A 3 2.79 23.62 -20.22
N HIS A 4 2.49 24.83 -19.76
CA HIS A 4 3.50 25.88 -19.57
C HIS A 4 3.85 25.99 -18.09
N VAL A 5 5.06 25.52 -17.75
CA VAL A 5 5.64 25.64 -16.43
C VAL A 5 6.36 26.99 -16.35
N ARG A 6 5.94 27.86 -15.42
CA ARG A 6 6.56 29.19 -15.22
C ARG A 6 7.84 29.14 -14.39
N ASP A 7 8.07 28.03 -13.69
CA ASP A 7 9.27 27.80 -12.90
C ASP A 7 10.40 27.21 -13.78
N PRO A 8 11.52 27.92 -13.95
CA PRO A 8 12.62 27.46 -14.81
C PRO A 8 13.24 26.14 -14.35
N GLU A 9 13.31 25.90 -13.04
CA GLU A 9 13.87 24.66 -12.50
C GLU A 9 12.99 23.45 -12.83
N THR A 10 11.67 23.59 -12.68
CA THR A 10 10.72 22.53 -13.03
C THR A 10 10.75 22.22 -14.53
N ASP A 11 10.83 23.23 -15.41
CA ASP A 11 10.97 22.99 -16.87
C ASP A 11 12.28 22.25 -17.18
N ARG A 12 13.40 22.62 -16.54
CA ARG A 12 14.70 21.93 -16.70
C ARG A 12 14.60 20.46 -16.30
N VAL A 13 13.99 20.15 -15.15
CA VAL A 13 13.85 18.78 -14.65
C VAL A 13 12.94 17.95 -15.56
N VAL A 14 11.79 18.49 -15.98
CA VAL A 14 10.87 17.78 -16.89
C VAL A 14 11.54 17.51 -18.23
N ARG A 15 12.29 18.46 -18.78
CA ARG A 15 13.04 18.26 -20.02
C ARG A 15 14.12 17.21 -19.89
N ALA A 16 14.87 17.20 -18.78
CA ALA A 16 15.87 16.19 -18.53
C ALA A 16 15.25 14.78 -18.45
N LEU A 17 14.11 14.65 -17.76
CA LEU A 17 13.39 13.39 -17.66
C LEU A 17 12.81 12.93 -19.01
N ALA A 18 12.27 13.86 -19.79
CA ALA A 18 11.77 13.58 -21.14
C ALA A 18 12.90 13.12 -22.07
N ALA A 19 14.06 13.77 -22.01
CA ALA A 19 15.24 13.38 -22.79
C ALA A 19 15.76 11.99 -22.39
N ALA A 20 15.75 11.67 -21.10
CA ALA A 20 16.19 10.37 -20.60
C ALA A 20 15.23 9.22 -20.97
N THR A 21 13.94 9.50 -21.09
CA THR A 21 12.89 8.50 -21.39
C THR A 21 12.52 8.44 -22.87
N GLY A 22 12.93 9.42 -23.67
CA GLY A 22 12.52 9.57 -25.07
C GLY A 22 11.05 9.96 -25.24
N ALA A 23 10.36 10.30 -24.16
CA ALA A 23 8.93 10.63 -24.17
C ALA A 23 8.69 12.12 -24.45
N SER A 24 7.45 12.46 -24.85
CA SER A 24 7.04 13.86 -24.94
C SER A 24 6.98 14.51 -23.55
N LEU A 25 7.10 15.84 -23.45
CA LEU A 25 6.99 16.56 -22.18
C LEU A 25 5.65 16.27 -21.48
N THR A 26 4.55 16.26 -22.23
CA THR A 26 3.21 15.96 -21.72
C THR A 26 3.12 14.55 -21.16
N GLU A 27 3.69 13.58 -21.87
CA GLU A 27 3.71 12.19 -21.43
C GLU A 27 4.59 11.99 -20.19
N THR A 28 5.74 12.64 -20.18
CA THR A 28 6.67 12.62 -19.04
C THR A 28 5.99 13.13 -17.77
N ILE A 29 5.30 14.27 -17.86
CA ILE A 29 4.54 14.85 -16.74
C ILE A 29 3.44 13.89 -16.31
N ARG A 30 2.65 13.37 -17.25
CA ARG A 30 1.56 12.42 -16.95
C ARG A 30 2.07 11.20 -16.20
N VAL A 31 3.13 10.56 -16.68
CA VAL A 31 3.70 9.36 -16.08
C VAL A 31 4.30 9.66 -14.71
N ALA A 32 5.03 10.77 -14.56
CA ALA A 32 5.61 11.15 -13.29
C ALA A 32 4.54 11.42 -12.22
N CYS A 33 3.48 12.16 -12.59
CA CYS A 33 2.36 12.43 -11.68
C CYS A 33 1.59 11.16 -11.31
N ASP A 34 1.30 10.29 -12.28
CA ASP A 34 0.58 9.05 -12.02
C ASP A 34 1.39 8.12 -11.11
N ALA A 35 2.70 7.99 -11.36
CA ALA A 35 3.58 7.19 -10.51
C ALA A 35 3.58 7.68 -9.05
N GLU A 36 3.62 8.99 -8.83
CA GLU A 36 3.60 9.54 -7.47
C GLU A 36 2.23 9.35 -6.79
N LEU A 37 1.14 9.55 -7.52
CA LEU A 37 -0.21 9.26 -7.00
C LEU A 37 -0.39 7.78 -6.65
N GLN A 38 0.14 6.87 -7.46
CA GLN A 38 0.07 5.43 -7.17
C GLN A 38 0.86 5.07 -5.91
N LYS A 39 2.05 5.64 -5.70
CA LYS A 39 2.81 5.43 -4.46
C LYS A 39 2.03 5.88 -3.23
N LEU A 40 1.39 7.05 -3.30
CA LEU A 40 0.58 7.57 -2.18
C LEU A 40 -0.62 6.66 -1.88
N LYS A 41 -1.35 6.22 -2.91
CA LYS A 41 -2.46 5.26 -2.75
C LYS A 41 -2.02 3.93 -2.14
N LEU A 42 -0.86 3.41 -2.56
CA LEU A 42 -0.31 2.18 -2.00
C LEU A 42 0.07 2.36 -0.53
N ALA A 43 0.70 3.49 -0.17
CA ALA A 43 1.05 3.80 1.21
C ALA A 43 -0.18 3.92 2.11
N GLU A 44 -1.24 4.59 1.65
CA GLU A 44 -2.53 4.65 2.35
C GLU A 44 -3.13 3.25 2.54
N SER A 45 -3.16 2.44 1.49
CA SER A 45 -3.68 1.06 1.56
C SER A 45 -2.87 0.16 2.49
N GLU A 46 -1.54 0.31 2.53
CA GLU A 46 -0.70 -0.44 3.46
C GLU A 46 -0.96 -0.05 4.91
N GLU A 47 -1.13 1.25 5.19
CA GLU A 47 -1.42 1.72 6.54
C GLU A 47 -2.81 1.27 7.00
N GLU A 48 -3.81 1.30 6.13
CA GLU A 48 -5.14 0.74 6.38
C GLU A 48 -5.08 -0.75 6.72
N LYS A 49 -4.35 -1.54 5.91
CA LYS A 49 -4.17 -2.99 6.17
C LYS A 49 -3.46 -3.24 7.50
N ARG A 50 -2.43 -2.44 7.83
CA ARG A 50 -1.75 -2.54 9.12
C ARG A 50 -2.68 -2.18 10.27
N ALA A 51 -3.51 -1.15 10.12
CA ALA A 51 -4.50 -0.77 11.13
C ALA A 51 -5.50 -1.90 11.38
N GLN A 52 -6.01 -2.52 10.32
CA GLN A 52 -6.90 -3.69 10.42
C GLN A 52 -6.22 -4.87 11.12
N MET A 53 -4.98 -5.18 10.75
CA MET A 53 -4.19 -6.22 11.42
C MET A 53 -3.98 -5.93 12.91
N ARG A 54 -3.67 -4.68 13.27
CA ARG A 54 -3.51 -4.27 14.69
C ARG A 54 -4.81 -4.47 15.46
N ALA A 55 -5.95 -4.05 14.90
CA ALA A 55 -7.25 -4.24 15.53
C ALA A 55 -7.59 -5.72 15.76
N VAL A 56 -7.26 -6.60 14.81
CA VAL A 56 -7.43 -8.05 14.99
C VAL A 56 -6.52 -8.59 16.09
N ARG A 57 -5.24 -8.20 16.09
CA ARG A 57 -4.28 -8.62 17.13
C ARG A 57 -4.70 -8.17 18.52
N GLU A 58 -5.17 -6.93 18.67
CA GLU A 58 -5.68 -6.41 19.94
C GLU A 58 -6.89 -7.20 20.42
N ARG A 59 -7.82 -7.54 19.52
CA ARG A 59 -8.96 -8.39 19.87
C ARG A 59 -8.53 -9.78 20.32
N LEU A 60 -7.57 -10.40 19.63
CA LEU A 60 -7.04 -11.72 19.99
C LEU A 60 -6.31 -11.69 21.34
N ALA A 61 -5.60 -10.60 21.66
CA ALA A 61 -4.90 -10.43 22.92
C ALA A 61 -5.83 -10.32 24.14
N GLN A 62 -7.13 -10.06 23.95
CA GLN A 62 -8.12 -10.03 25.02
C GLN A 62 -8.58 -11.42 25.46
N TYR A 63 -8.34 -12.46 24.65
CA TYR A 63 -8.70 -13.82 25.01
C TYR A 63 -7.64 -14.45 25.92
N PRO A 64 -8.04 -15.34 26.86
CA PRO A 64 -7.10 -16.13 27.64
C PRO A 64 -6.16 -16.89 26.72
N GLN A 65 -4.85 -16.69 26.89
CA GLN A 65 -3.83 -17.50 26.24
C GLN A 65 -3.69 -18.78 27.07
N ASP A 66 -4.57 -19.75 26.84
CA ASP A 66 -4.49 -21.05 27.52
C ASP A 66 -3.34 -21.87 26.92
N GLU A 67 -2.12 -21.64 27.39
CA GLU A 67 -0.90 -22.35 26.97
C GLU A 67 -0.93 -23.87 27.25
N GLY A 68 -1.98 -24.37 27.90
CA GLY A 68 -2.11 -25.76 28.34
C GLY A 68 -3.14 -26.62 27.59
N VAL A 69 -3.91 -26.08 26.64
CA VAL A 69 -4.91 -26.86 25.89
C VAL A 69 -4.28 -27.39 24.61
N ALA A 70 -4.09 -28.71 24.54
CA ALA A 70 -3.70 -29.37 23.29
C ALA A 70 -4.89 -29.30 22.31
N LEU A 71 -4.83 -28.36 21.36
CA LEU A 71 -5.77 -28.25 20.25
C LEU A 71 -5.49 -29.34 19.20
N ASP A 72 -5.63 -30.60 19.60
CA ASP A 72 -5.38 -31.76 18.76
C ASP A 72 -6.66 -32.21 18.02
N LYS A 73 -6.52 -33.27 17.22
CA LYS A 73 -7.64 -33.84 16.47
C LYS A 73 -8.80 -34.28 17.37
N ALA A 74 -8.54 -34.79 18.56
CA ALA A 74 -9.58 -35.27 19.47
C ALA A 74 -10.42 -34.11 20.01
N PHE A 75 -9.82 -32.93 20.23
CA PHE A 75 -10.55 -31.70 20.57
C PHE A 75 -11.53 -31.29 19.46
N PHE A 76 -11.09 -31.28 18.20
CA PHE A 76 -11.96 -30.89 17.08
C PHE A 76 -13.03 -31.93 16.74
N ASP A 77 -12.72 -33.23 16.89
CA ASP A 77 -13.69 -34.30 16.69
C ASP A 77 -14.83 -34.19 17.72
N ALA A 78 -14.53 -33.90 19.00
CA ALA A 78 -15.54 -33.69 20.04
C ALA A 78 -16.43 -32.44 19.83
N LEU A 79 -15.97 -31.45 19.07
CA LEU A 79 -16.74 -30.24 18.76
C LEU A 79 -17.77 -30.43 17.62
N ASN A 80 -17.59 -31.47 16.80
CA ASN A 80 -18.41 -31.77 15.62
C ASN A 80 -19.40 -32.93 15.84
N ASP A 81 -19.36 -33.59 17.00
CA ASP A 81 -20.22 -34.75 17.33
C ASP A 81 -21.59 -34.35 17.95
N GLU A 82 -22.00 -33.07 17.86
CA GLU A 82 -23.36 -32.57 18.14
C GLU A 82 -24.12 -32.23 16.84
#